data_AF-A0A425XYB1-F1
#
_entry.id   AF-A0A425XYB1-F1
#
_cell.length_a   1.000
_cell.length_b   1.000
_cell.length_c   1.000
_cell.angle_alpha   90.00
_cell.angle_beta   90.00
_cell.angle_gamma   90.00
#
_symmetry.space_group_name_H-M   'P 1'
#
loop_
_entity.id
_entity.type
_entity.pdbx_description
1 polymer ?
#
loop_
_entity_poly.entity_id
_entity_poly.type
_entity_poly.pdbx_seq_one_letter_code
_entity_poly.pdbx_strand_id
1 'polypeptide(L)'
;MNSNTKIIDLSYLKEMSGNNKDIMIEMVEIFIEQNPEFTEGISSYFENRQWTELGAIAHKAKSSVRIMGMDELGDCLEKIEHYSKGNQKVELQQKIENRHKLNDDDLRIWNNVRNEEVNDIDLIFIPKLVSKFLNQTPIAITELRKALLEL
;
A
#
# COMPACT_ATOMS: atom_id res chain seq x y z
N MET A 1 8.59 -22.95 -11.13
CA MET A 1 8.96 -21.98 -12.18
C MET A 1 9.82 -20.92 -11.50
N ASN A 2 11.11 -20.87 -11.83
CA ASN A 2 12.04 -19.88 -11.30
C ASN A 2 11.81 -18.56 -12.04
N SER A 3 10.96 -17.71 -11.49
CA SER A 3 10.83 -16.33 -11.95
C SER A 3 11.93 -15.53 -11.26
N ASN A 4 13.09 -15.43 -11.91
CA ASN A 4 14.19 -14.55 -11.52
C ASN A 4 13.81 -13.07 -11.83
N THR A 5 12.60 -12.67 -11.48
CA THR A 5 12.06 -11.34 -11.73
C THR A 5 12.49 -10.47 -10.56
N LYS A 6 13.55 -9.68 -10.78
CA LYS A 6 14.03 -8.69 -9.82
C LYS A 6 12.89 -7.71 -9.51
N ILE A 7 12.56 -7.55 -8.24
CA ILE A 7 11.48 -6.69 -7.75
C ILE A 7 11.99 -5.27 -7.46
N ILE A 8 13.26 -5.15 -7.07
CA ILE A 8 13.86 -3.86 -6.67
C ILE A 8 14.70 -3.20 -7.77
N ASP A 9 14.67 -1.88 -7.81
CA ASP A 9 15.60 -1.05 -8.58
C ASP A 9 16.10 0.14 -7.74
N LEU A 10 17.32 0.04 -7.23
CA LEU A 10 17.90 1.06 -6.37
C LEU A 10 18.45 2.27 -7.15
N SER A 11 18.20 2.39 -8.46
CA SER A 11 18.67 3.52 -9.27
C SER A 11 18.16 4.86 -8.74
N TYR A 12 16.87 4.93 -8.39
CA TYR A 12 16.27 6.13 -7.80
C TYR A 12 16.88 6.46 -6.42
N LEU A 13 17.01 5.45 -5.55
CA LEU A 13 17.65 5.60 -4.25
C LEU A 13 19.09 6.11 -4.38
N LYS A 14 19.84 5.56 -5.35
CA LYS A 14 21.22 5.96 -5.64
C LYS A 14 21.31 7.41 -6.10
N GLU A 15 20.39 7.86 -6.93
CA GLU A 15 20.33 9.26 -7.36
C GLU A 15 20.00 10.19 -6.19
N MET A 16 18.95 9.88 -5.43
CA MET A 16 18.49 10.65 -4.27
C MET A 16 19.55 10.76 -3.16
N SER A 17 20.33 9.72 -2.94
CA SER A 17 21.42 9.69 -1.95
C SER A 17 22.72 10.36 -2.42
N GLY A 18 22.77 10.86 -3.66
CA GLY A 18 24.01 11.36 -4.24
C GLY A 18 25.09 10.28 -4.39
N ASN A 19 24.67 9.02 -4.60
CA ASN A 19 25.50 7.83 -4.64
C ASN A 19 26.31 7.60 -3.34
N ASN A 20 25.83 8.14 -2.22
CA ASN A 20 26.41 7.90 -0.90
C ASN A 20 25.90 6.56 -0.34
N LYS A 21 26.80 5.58 -0.25
CA LYS A 21 26.50 4.23 0.24
C LYS A 21 25.95 4.22 1.65
N ASP A 22 26.46 5.05 2.56
CA ASP A 22 25.99 5.10 3.95
C ASP A 22 24.52 5.54 4.01
N ILE A 23 24.15 6.55 3.21
CA ILE A 23 22.77 7.03 3.11
C ILE A 23 21.87 5.95 2.49
N MET A 24 22.35 5.25 1.44
CA MET A 24 21.59 4.16 0.82
C MET A 24 21.33 3.02 1.81
N ILE A 25 22.35 2.61 2.58
CA ILE A 25 22.23 1.56 3.59
C ILE A 25 21.20 1.97 4.64
N GLU A 26 21.33 3.18 5.21
CA GLU A 26 20.41 3.69 6.22
C GLU A 26 18.95 3.70 5.71
N MET A 27 18.71 4.18 4.49
CA MET A 27 17.36 4.22 3.92
C MET A 27 16.76 2.83 3.67
N VAL A 28 17.58 1.86 3.23
CA VAL A 28 17.13 0.47 3.04
C VAL A 28 16.85 -0.19 4.39
N GLU A 29 17.68 0.05 5.41
CA GLU A 29 17.48 -0.47 6.76
C GLU A 29 16.20 0.08 7.40
N ILE A 30 15.96 1.39 7.30
CA ILE A 30 14.72 2.03 7.74
C ILE A 30 13.50 1.41 7.05
N PHE A 31 13.58 1.18 5.73
CA PHE A 31 12.49 0.52 5.00
C PHE A 31 12.23 -0.90 5.53
N ILE A 32 13.27 -1.70 5.73
CA ILE A 32 13.14 -3.07 6.24
C ILE A 32 12.55 -3.07 7.66
N GLU A 33 12.91 -2.11 8.50
CA GLU A 33 12.36 -1.95 9.85
C GLU A 33 10.88 -1.55 9.84
N GLN A 34 10.46 -0.68 8.92
CA GLN A 34 9.07 -0.26 8.77
C GLN A 34 8.19 -1.31 8.07
N ASN A 35 8.78 -2.18 7.26
CA ASN A 35 8.04 -3.12 6.43
C ASN A 35 7.02 -4.00 7.19
N PRO A 36 7.32 -4.55 8.39
CA PRO A 36 6.34 -5.29 9.18
C PRO A 36 5.06 -4.48 9.45
N GLU A 37 5.18 -3.19 9.78
CA GLU A 37 4.04 -2.29 9.99
C GLU A 37 3.13 -2.25 8.74
N PHE A 38 3.73 -2.15 7.55
CA PHE A 38 2.98 -2.12 6.31
C PHE A 38 2.26 -3.45 6.03
N THR A 39 2.97 -4.57 6.15
CA THR A 39 2.37 -5.89 5.87
C THR A 39 1.30 -6.27 6.87
N GLU A 40 1.52 -6.04 8.16
CA GLU A 40 0.56 -6.35 9.21
C GLU A 40 -0.63 -5.40 9.14
N GLY A 41 -0.40 -4.10 8.92
CA GLY A 41 -1.46 -3.11 8.75
C GLY A 41 -2.35 -3.43 7.55
N ILE A 42 -1.76 -3.71 6.39
CA ILE A 42 -2.53 -4.07 5.18
C ILE A 42 -3.34 -5.34 5.40
N SER A 43 -2.75 -6.40 5.98
CA SER A 43 -3.48 -7.64 6.25
C SER A 43 -4.63 -7.41 7.23
N SER A 44 -4.33 -6.81 8.38
CA SER A 44 -5.28 -6.62 9.47
C SER A 44 -6.42 -5.69 9.09
N TYR A 45 -6.12 -4.52 8.51
CA TYR A 45 -7.17 -3.57 8.12
C TYR A 45 -8.05 -4.12 7.00
N PHE A 46 -7.49 -4.91 6.08
CA PHE A 46 -8.29 -5.59 5.07
C PHE A 46 -9.21 -6.67 5.68
N GLU A 47 -8.69 -7.55 6.54
CA GLU A 47 -9.46 -8.61 7.19
C GLU A 47 -10.60 -8.05 8.06
N ASN A 48 -10.36 -6.91 8.71
CA ASN A 48 -11.33 -6.23 9.57
C ASN A 48 -12.22 -5.22 8.81
N ARG A 49 -12.10 -5.11 7.47
CA ARG A 49 -12.84 -4.16 6.63
C ARG A 49 -12.69 -2.70 7.08
N GLN A 50 -11.52 -2.35 7.60
CA GLN A 50 -11.17 -1.00 8.04
C GLN A 50 -10.65 -0.19 6.86
N TRP A 51 -11.56 0.21 5.95
CA TRP A 51 -11.19 0.82 4.67
C TRP A 51 -10.44 2.15 4.80
N THR A 52 -10.75 2.94 5.82
CA THR A 52 -10.04 4.20 6.09
C THR A 52 -8.58 3.95 6.39
N GLU A 53 -8.33 3.02 7.29
CA GLU A 53 -7.02 2.63 7.77
C GLU A 53 -6.24 1.87 6.68
N LEU A 54 -6.91 0.98 5.94
CA LEU A 54 -6.34 0.27 4.79
C LEU A 54 -5.84 1.25 3.72
N GLY A 55 -6.66 2.24 3.36
CA GLY A 55 -6.26 3.27 2.40
C GLY A 55 -5.08 4.11 2.90
N ALA A 56 -5.10 4.49 4.19
CA ALA A 56 -4.03 5.28 4.80
C ALA A 56 -2.70 4.53 4.87
N ILE A 57 -2.70 3.26 5.30
CA ILE A 57 -1.47 2.47 5.35
C ILE A 57 -0.94 2.16 3.94
N ALA A 58 -1.83 1.94 2.96
CA ALA A 58 -1.43 1.75 1.57
C ALA A 58 -0.77 3.00 1.00
N HIS A 59 -1.33 4.18 1.27
CA HIS A 59 -0.74 5.47 0.90
C HIS A 59 0.67 5.65 1.50
N LYS A 60 0.83 5.36 2.80
CA LYS A 60 2.12 5.45 3.50
C LYS A 60 3.15 4.49 2.90
N ALA A 61 2.76 3.23 2.69
CA ALA A 61 3.63 2.20 2.13
C ALA A 61 4.03 2.50 0.67
N LYS A 62 3.13 3.10 -0.13
CA LYS A 62 3.32 3.35 -1.57
C LYS A 62 4.61 4.12 -1.87
N SER A 63 4.82 5.26 -1.22
CA SER A 63 6.03 6.05 -1.44
C SER A 63 7.27 5.30 -0.98
N SER A 64 7.17 4.58 0.14
CA SER A 64 8.27 3.82 0.73
C SER A 64 8.78 2.72 -0.22
N VAL A 65 7.87 1.92 -0.81
CA VAL A 65 8.25 0.87 -1.76
C VAL A 65 8.77 1.43 -3.09
N ARG A 66 8.25 2.57 -3.56
CA ARG A 66 8.73 3.24 -4.78
C ARG A 66 10.15 3.79 -4.63
N ILE A 67 10.54 4.28 -3.44
CA ILE A 67 11.93 4.70 -3.17
C ILE A 67 12.90 3.52 -3.38
N MET A 68 12.46 2.30 -3.03
CA MET A 68 13.22 1.06 -3.25
C MET A 68 13.11 0.51 -4.68
N GLY A 69 12.49 1.25 -5.60
CA GLY A 69 12.30 0.88 -7.00
C GLY A 69 11.25 -0.21 -7.24
N MET A 70 10.36 -0.46 -6.28
CA MET A 70 9.32 -1.49 -6.40
C MET A 70 8.06 -0.90 -7.05
N ASP A 71 8.17 -0.38 -8.28
CA ASP A 71 7.07 0.35 -8.92
C ASP A 71 5.78 -0.47 -9.06
N GLU A 72 5.90 -1.76 -9.37
CA GLU A 72 4.73 -2.65 -9.42
C GLU A 72 3.99 -2.79 -8.08
N LEU A 73 4.73 -2.74 -6.96
CA LEU A 73 4.13 -2.74 -5.63
C LEU A 73 3.56 -1.36 -5.30
N GLY A 74 4.21 -0.29 -5.75
CA GLY A 74 3.68 1.07 -5.68
C GLY A 74 2.31 1.18 -6.37
N ASP A 75 2.20 0.68 -7.60
CA ASP A 75 0.94 0.65 -8.36
C ASP A 75 -0.11 -0.24 -7.69
N CYS A 76 0.32 -1.34 -7.08
CA CYS A 76 -0.56 -2.22 -6.31
C CYS A 76 -1.19 -1.48 -5.12
N LEU A 77 -0.36 -0.79 -4.33
CA LEU A 77 -0.78 -0.02 -3.16
C LEU A 77 -1.65 1.17 -3.53
N GLU A 78 -1.35 1.84 -4.64
CA GLU A 78 -2.17 2.93 -5.17
C GLU A 78 -3.59 2.47 -5.50
N LYS A 79 -3.73 1.28 -6.11
CA LYS A 79 -5.05 0.68 -6.35
C LYS A 79 -5.75 0.30 -5.05
N ILE A 80 -5.04 -0.25 -4.06
CA ILE A 80 -5.62 -0.54 -2.73
C ILE A 80 -6.13 0.75 -2.08
N GLU A 81 -5.34 1.83 -2.13
CA GLU A 81 -5.72 3.15 -1.62
C GLU A 81 -7.01 3.66 -2.29
N HIS A 82 -7.06 3.61 -3.63
CA HIS A 82 -8.22 4.08 -4.39
C HIS A 82 -9.48 3.22 -4.13
N TYR A 83 -9.36 1.90 -4.20
CA TYR A 83 -10.49 1.00 -3.98
C TYR A 83 -10.99 0.99 -2.53
N SER A 84 -10.13 1.35 -1.57
CA SER A 84 -10.55 1.57 -0.18
C SER A 84 -11.51 2.76 -0.08
N LYS A 85 -11.26 3.86 -0.80
CA LYS A 85 -12.21 4.99 -0.89
C LYS A 85 -13.54 4.58 -1.51
N GLY A 86 -13.49 3.73 -2.54
CA GLY A 86 -14.69 3.15 -3.15
C GLY A 86 -15.53 2.36 -2.15
N ASN A 87 -14.91 1.50 -1.34
CA ASN A 87 -15.62 0.77 -0.28
C ASN A 87 -16.21 1.69 0.79
N GLN A 88 -15.47 2.71 1.24
CA GLN A 88 -16.00 3.72 2.17
C GLN A 88 -17.28 4.38 1.62
N LYS A 89 -17.30 4.73 0.33
CA LYS A 89 -18.49 5.30 -0.32
C LYS A 89 -19.64 4.31 -0.31
N VAL A 90 -19.43 3.06 -0.71
CA VAL A 90 -20.49 2.03 -0.74
C VAL A 90 -21.10 1.83 0.65
N GLU A 91 -20.27 1.66 1.68
CA GLU A 91 -20.77 1.44 3.05
C GLU A 91 -21.57 2.63 3.58
N LEU A 92 -21.08 3.85 3.37
CA LEU A 92 -21.78 5.06 3.79
C LEU A 92 -23.07 5.30 2.99
N GLN A 93 -23.06 5.03 1.68
CA GLN A 93 -24.25 5.11 0.86
C GLN A 93 -25.33 4.13 1.35
N GLN A 94 -24.95 2.88 1.66
CA GLN A 94 -25.88 1.90 2.24
C GLN A 94 -26.41 2.34 3.60
N LYS A 95 -25.58 2.93 4.48
CA LYS A 95 -26.05 3.51 5.75
C LYS A 95 -27.11 4.58 5.51
N ILE A 96 -26.87 5.50 4.56
CA ILE A 96 -27.79 6.59 4.20
C ILE A 96 -29.11 6.03 3.64
N GLU A 97 -29.06 5.09 2.70
CA GLU A 97 -30.23 4.45 2.09
C GLU A 97 -31.09 3.73 3.14
N ASN A 98 -30.43 3.07 4.10
CA ASN A 98 -31.08 2.42 5.24
C ASN A 98 -31.52 3.40 6.34
N ARG A 99 -31.39 4.72 6.15
CA ARG A 99 -31.75 5.78 7.10
C ARG A 99 -31.03 5.66 8.45
N HIS A 100 -29.85 5.07 8.49
CA HIS A 100 -29.00 5.07 9.68
C HIS A 100 -28.49 6.48 9.95
N LYS A 101 -28.45 6.87 11.22
CA LYS A 101 -27.87 8.15 11.63
C LYS A 101 -26.35 8.08 11.45
N LEU A 102 -25.81 8.96 10.60
CA LEU A 102 -24.37 9.15 10.47
C LEU A 102 -23.84 9.95 11.68
N ASN A 103 -22.68 9.54 12.19
CA ASN A 103 -21.92 10.34 13.15
C ASN A 103 -21.01 11.36 12.43
N ASP A 104 -20.29 12.18 13.19
CA ASP A 104 -19.44 13.23 12.63
C ASP A 104 -18.31 12.67 11.74
N ASP A 105 -17.76 11.50 12.08
CA ASP A 105 -16.74 10.83 11.29
C ASP A 105 -17.30 10.26 9.98
N ASP A 106 -18.47 9.63 10.01
CA ASP A 106 -19.18 9.15 8.84
C ASP A 106 -19.46 10.31 7.86
N LEU A 107 -19.89 11.47 8.38
CA LEU A 107 -20.12 12.67 7.58
C LEU A 107 -18.82 13.22 6.97
N ARG A 108 -17.73 13.24 7.76
CA ARG A 108 -16.41 13.66 7.28
C ARG A 108 -15.92 12.75 6.15
N ILE A 109 -16.01 11.43 6.32
CA ILE A 109 -15.61 10.46 5.29
C ILE A 109 -16.52 10.59 4.07
N TRP A 110 -17.84 10.69 4.25
CA TRP A 110 -18.80 10.84 3.15
C TRP A 110 -18.48 12.07 2.28
N ASN A 111 -18.16 13.20 2.89
CA ASN A 111 -17.80 14.41 2.16
C ASN A 111 -16.53 14.23 1.29
N ASN A 112 -15.61 13.37 1.73
CA ASN A 112 -14.39 13.07 0.97
C ASN A 112 -14.64 12.09 -0.19
N VAL A 113 -15.55 11.13 -0.02
CA VAL A 113 -15.69 10.01 -0.97
C VAL A 113 -16.94 10.10 -1.86
N ARG A 114 -17.93 10.94 -1.55
CA ARG A 114 -19.22 11.00 -2.27
C ARG A 114 -19.10 11.19 -3.78
N ASN A 115 -18.05 11.88 -4.24
CA ASN A 115 -17.80 12.16 -5.65
C ASN A 115 -16.87 11.12 -6.31
N GLU A 116 -16.32 10.16 -5.57
CA GLU A 116 -15.48 9.09 -6.12
C GLU A 116 -16.30 8.20 -7.05
N GLU A 117 -15.72 7.79 -8.17
CA GLU A 117 -16.34 6.79 -9.04
C GLU A 117 -16.25 5.42 -8.37
N VAL A 118 -17.37 4.71 -8.33
CA VAL A 118 -17.44 3.37 -7.73
C VAL A 118 -17.79 2.39 -8.84
N ASN A 119 -16.90 1.41 -9.05
CA ASN A 119 -17.14 0.27 -9.92
C ASN A 119 -16.94 -1.01 -9.10
N ASP A 120 -17.98 -1.83 -8.99
CA ASP A 120 -17.94 -3.06 -8.20
C ASP A 120 -16.85 -4.04 -8.69
N ILE A 121 -16.56 -4.04 -10.00
CA ILE A 121 -15.50 -4.86 -10.60
C ILE A 121 -14.14 -4.48 -10.01
N ASP A 122 -13.90 -3.18 -9.78
CA ASP A 122 -12.66 -2.67 -9.20
C ASP A 122 -12.50 -3.07 -7.73
N LEU A 123 -13.59 -3.01 -6.94
CA LEU A 123 -13.57 -3.41 -5.52
C LEU A 123 -13.27 -4.90 -5.33
N ILE A 124 -13.77 -5.76 -6.24
CA ILE A 124 -13.51 -7.21 -6.24
C ILE A 124 -12.01 -7.53 -6.37
N PHE A 125 -11.17 -6.58 -6.82
CA PHE A 125 -9.73 -6.79 -6.95
C PHE A 125 -8.93 -6.52 -5.68
N ILE A 126 -9.46 -5.82 -4.66
CA ILE A 126 -8.71 -5.58 -3.40
C ILE A 126 -8.09 -6.86 -2.82
N PRO A 127 -8.82 -7.98 -2.65
CA PRO A 127 -8.24 -9.20 -2.08
C PRO A 127 -7.04 -9.71 -2.89
N LYS A 128 -7.11 -9.60 -4.22
CA LYS A 128 -6.02 -10.00 -5.13
C LYS A 128 -4.82 -9.07 -5.01
N LEU A 129 -5.05 -7.76 -4.87
CA LEU A 129 -3.99 -6.77 -4.68
C LEU A 129 -3.30 -6.94 -3.33
N VAL A 130 -4.07 -7.12 -2.24
CA VAL A 130 -3.55 -7.41 -0.90
C VAL A 130 -2.70 -8.69 -0.93
N SER A 131 -3.22 -9.77 -1.53
CA SER A 131 -2.47 -11.02 -1.69
C SER A 131 -1.20 -10.84 -2.53
N LYS A 132 -1.25 -10.08 -3.64
CA LYS A 132 -0.07 -9.75 -4.46
C LYS A 132 0.99 -9.07 -3.61
N PHE A 133 0.62 -8.02 -2.88
CA PHE A 133 1.53 -7.26 -2.03
C PHE A 133 2.18 -8.15 -0.98
N LEU A 134 1.37 -8.86 -0.17
CA LEU A 134 1.85 -9.71 0.92
C LEU A 134 2.77 -10.85 0.43
N ASN A 135 2.52 -11.41 -0.76
CA ASN A 135 3.34 -12.48 -1.31
C ASN A 135 4.66 -11.99 -1.93
N GLN A 136 4.69 -10.77 -2.48
CA GLN A 136 5.88 -10.21 -3.12
C GLN A 136 6.82 -9.52 -2.14
N THR A 137 6.29 -8.94 -1.07
CA THR A 137 7.08 -8.22 -0.06
C THR A 137 8.22 -9.05 0.55
N PRO A 138 8.05 -10.32 0.98
CA PRO A 138 9.14 -11.14 1.50
C PRO A 138 10.28 -11.38 0.49
N ILE A 139 9.93 -11.46 -0.80
CA ILE A 139 10.91 -11.61 -1.89
C ILE A 139 11.69 -10.30 -2.03
N ALA A 140 11.01 -9.17 -2.03
CA ALA A 140 11.62 -7.84 -2.12
C ALA A 140 12.57 -7.55 -0.94
N ILE A 141 12.18 -7.91 0.29
CA ILE A 141 13.04 -7.79 1.48
C ILE A 141 14.29 -8.68 1.35
N THR A 142 14.14 -9.87 0.77
CA THR A 142 15.28 -10.76 0.51
C THR A 142 16.25 -10.14 -0.50
N GLU A 143 15.74 -9.50 -1.56
CA GLU A 143 16.55 -8.79 -2.54
C GLU A 143 17.27 -7.57 -1.92
N LEU A 144 16.58 -6.77 -1.10
CA LEU A 144 17.17 -5.62 -0.41
C LEU A 144 18.29 -6.04 0.54
N ARG A 145 18.10 -7.12 1.31
CA ARG A 145 19.15 -7.66 2.19
C ARG A 145 20.37 -8.14 1.42
N LYS A 146 20.19 -8.70 0.22
CA LYS A 146 21.32 -9.05 -0.65
C LYS A 146 22.02 -7.80 -1.18
N ALA A 147 21.27 -6.80 -1.60
CA ALA A 147 21.82 -5.53 -2.08
C ALA A 147 22.65 -4.82 -0.99
N LEU A 148 22.23 -4.88 0.28
CA LEU A 148 23.00 -4.36 1.42
C LEU A 148 24.39 -4.99 1.58
N LEU A 149 24.58 -6.24 1.16
CA LEU A 149 25.89 -6.91 1.21
C LEU A 149 26.82 -6.47 0.06
N GLU A 150 26.28 -5.83 -0.96
CA GLU A 150 26.99 -5.38 -2.17
C GLU A 150 27.26 -3.86 -2.18
N LEU A 151 26.56 -3.10 -1.32
CA LEU A 151 26.80 -1.68 -1.06
C LEU A 151 28.00 -1.49 -0.14
#